data_AF-A0A6J4Y8T3-F1
#
_entry.id   AF-A0A6J4Y8T3-F1
#
_cell.length_a   1.000
_cell.length_b   1.000
_cell.length_c   1.000
_cell.angle_alpha   90.00
_cell.angle_beta   90.00
_cell.angle_gamma   90.00
#
_symmetry.space_group_name_H-M   'P 1'
#
loop_
_entity.id
_entity.type
_entity.pdbx_description
1 polymer ?
#
loop_
_entity_poly.entity_id
_entity_poly.type
_entity_poly.pdbx_seq_one_letter_code
_entity_poly.pdbx_strand_id
1 'polypeptide(L)'
;MQKQQNQKNMVLDPVCGMTVNQRIADIATTIQGRKYYFCAEGCRDAFVADPDKYLNPVLPKKKGLWGRYLERLEKATAGKSMNCH
;
A
#
# COMPACT_ATOMS: atom_id res chain seq x y z
N MET A 1 -24.45 -3.16 26.80
CA MET A 1 -23.53 -2.08 26.37
C MET A 1 -22.27 -2.65 25.69
N GLN A 2 -22.34 -3.07 24.42
CA GLN A 2 -21.15 -3.60 23.70
C GLN A 2 -21.23 -3.22 22.21
N LYS A 3 -20.90 -1.99 21.82
CA LYS A 3 -20.88 -1.57 20.40
C LYS A 3 -19.60 -0.88 19.93
N GLN A 4 -18.69 -0.49 20.83
CA GLN A 4 -17.50 0.32 20.46
C GLN A 4 -16.28 -0.48 20.01
N GLN A 5 -16.38 -1.81 20.01
CA GLN A 5 -15.26 -2.70 19.75
C GLN A 5 -15.14 -3.16 18.28
N ASN A 6 -16.10 -2.80 17.41
CA ASN A 6 -16.19 -3.31 16.04
C ASN A 6 -15.39 -2.47 15.01
N GLN A 7 -15.14 -1.19 15.28
CA GLN A 7 -14.49 -0.29 14.31
C GLN A 7 -12.96 -0.40 14.32
N LYS A 8 -12.34 -0.73 15.46
CA LYS A 8 -10.88 -0.87 15.61
C LYS A 8 -10.32 -2.18 15.05
N ASN A 9 -11.18 -3.06 14.54
CA ASN A 9 -10.83 -4.39 14.07
C ASN A 9 -10.98 -4.54 12.56
N MET A 10 -11.26 -3.44 11.85
CA MET A 10 -11.29 -3.40 10.40
C MET A 10 -9.87 -3.24 9.86
N VAL A 11 -9.38 -4.25 9.17
CA VAL A 11 -8.07 -4.29 8.51
C VAL A 11 -8.27 -4.39 7.00
N LEU A 12 -7.33 -3.87 6.22
CA LEU A 12 -7.38 -3.92 4.76
C LEU A 12 -6.73 -5.21 4.26
N ASP A 13 -7.46 -5.93 3.41
CA ASP A 13 -6.92 -7.06 2.66
C ASP A 13 -5.87 -6.53 1.64
N PRO A 14 -4.60 -6.99 1.71
CA PRO A 14 -3.53 -6.50 0.85
C PRO A 14 -3.68 -6.94 -0.62
N VAL A 15 -4.53 -7.92 -0.93
CA VAL A 15 -4.75 -8.45 -2.28
C VAL A 15 -5.85 -7.66 -3.00
N CYS A 16 -7.02 -7.55 -2.38
CA CYS A 16 -8.19 -6.93 -3.00
C CYS A 16 -8.48 -5.50 -2.52
N GLY A 17 -7.87 -5.05 -1.42
CA GLY A 17 -8.14 -3.75 -0.83
C GLY A 17 -9.50 -3.67 -0.12
N MET A 18 -10.13 -4.81 0.16
CA MET A 18 -11.40 -4.85 0.89
C MET A 18 -11.16 -4.78 2.40
N THR A 19 -12.05 -4.08 3.12
CA THR A 19 -12.01 -4.00 4.57
C THR A 19 -12.58 -5.28 5.19
N VAL A 20 -11.76 -6.00 5.97
CA VAL A 20 -12.14 -7.24 6.66
C VAL A 20 -12.05 -7.07 8.17
N ASN A 21 -12.90 -7.78 8.92
CA ASN A 21 -12.89 -7.72 10.37
C ASN A 21 -11.95 -8.78 10.95
N GLN A 22 -10.82 -8.38 11.52
CA GLN A 22 -9.81 -9.29 12.09
C GLN A 22 -10.31 -10.17 13.25
N ARG A 23 -11.46 -9.87 13.88
CA ARG A 23 -12.04 -10.76 14.91
C ARG A 23 -12.89 -11.89 14.35
N ILE A 24 -13.47 -11.66 13.17
CA ILE A 24 -14.44 -12.56 12.54
C ILE A 24 -13.77 -13.27 11.35
N ALA A 25 -12.67 -12.74 10.82
CA ALA A 25 -11.93 -13.35 9.75
C ALA A 25 -11.26 -14.64 10.23
N ASP A 26 -11.84 -15.78 9.86
CA ASP A 26 -11.23 -17.11 10.04
C ASP A 26 -10.00 -17.30 9.15
N ILE A 27 -9.90 -16.53 8.06
CA ILE A 27 -8.85 -16.66 7.05
C ILE A 27 -7.74 -15.66 7.33
N ALA A 28 -6.65 -16.15 7.92
CA ALA A 28 -5.46 -15.37 8.21
C ALA A 28 -4.18 -16.14 7.86
N THR A 29 -3.11 -15.43 7.55
CA THR A 29 -1.77 -16.01 7.36
C THR A 29 -0.71 -15.19 8.09
N THR A 30 0.40 -15.82 8.46
CA THR A 30 1.51 -15.14 9.14
C THR A 30 2.74 -15.15 8.24
N ILE A 31 3.19 -13.97 7.82
CA ILE A 31 4.37 -13.79 6.96
C ILE A 31 5.31 -12.81 7.66
N GLN A 32 6.59 -13.16 7.76
CA GLN A 32 7.62 -12.32 8.42
C GLN A 32 7.23 -11.87 9.85
N GLY A 33 6.51 -12.72 10.59
CA GLY A 33 6.05 -12.41 11.95
C GLY A 33 4.86 -11.44 12.02
N ARG A 34 4.26 -11.06 10.88
CA ARG A 34 3.03 -10.24 10.82
C ARG A 34 1.84 -11.08 10.38
N LYS A 35 0.71 -10.91 11.07
CA LYS A 35 -0.55 -11.60 10.76
C LYS A 35 -1.38 -10.76 9.80
N TYR A 36 -1.75 -11.34 8.67
CA TYR A 36 -2.58 -10.75 7.63
C TYR A 36 -3.92 -11.48 7.57
N TYR A 37 -4.99 -10.74 7.29
CA TYR A 37 -6.36 -11.24 7.24
C TYR A 37 -6.92 -11.03 5.84
N PHE A 38 -7.71 -11.99 5.36
CA PHE A 38 -8.22 -12.00 3.99
C PHE A 38 -9.74 -12.16 3.98
N CYS A 39 -10.37 -11.68 2.91
CA CYS A 39 -11.82 -11.83 2.74
C CYS A 39 -12.22 -13.24 2.26
N ALA A 40 -11.30 -13.94 1.59
CA ALA A 40 -11.55 -15.24 0.97
C ALA A 40 -10.26 -16.09 0.91
N GLU A 41 -10.41 -17.40 0.77
CA GLU A 41 -9.27 -18.33 0.67
C GLU A 41 -8.43 -18.05 -0.58
N GLY A 42 -9.07 -17.72 -1.70
CA GLY A 42 -8.37 -17.33 -2.93
C GLY A 42 -7.48 -16.09 -2.76
N CYS A 43 -7.86 -15.14 -1.90
CA CYS A 43 -7.00 -13.99 -1.58
C CYS A 43 -5.79 -14.43 -0.74
N ARG A 44 -6.00 -15.32 0.24
CA ARG A 44 -4.89 -15.90 1.00
C ARG A 44 -3.92 -16.65 0.09
N ASP A 45 -4.41 -17.50 -0.81
CA ASP A 45 -3.55 -18.32 -1.66
C ASP A 45 -2.77 -17.46 -2.66
N ALA A 46 -3.39 -16.43 -3.25
CA ALA A 46 -2.69 -15.45 -4.08
C ALA A 46 -1.61 -14.69 -3.29
N PHE A 47 -1.90 -14.33 -2.04
CA PHE A 47 -0.94 -13.66 -1.17
C PHE A 47 0.21 -14.57 -0.75
N VAL A 48 -0.04 -15.85 -0.50
CA VAL A 48 1.00 -16.84 -0.15
C VAL A 48 1.85 -17.20 -1.37
N ALA A 49 1.27 -17.17 -2.57
CA ALA A 49 2.02 -17.39 -3.82
C ALA A 49 3.08 -16.29 -4.06
N ASP A 50 2.73 -15.01 -3.84
CA ASP A 50 3.63 -13.88 -4.09
C ASP A 50 3.49 -12.76 -3.02
N PRO A 51 3.93 -12.99 -1.76
CA PRO A 51 3.72 -12.02 -0.68
C PRO A 51 4.48 -10.71 -0.91
N ASP A 52 5.71 -10.75 -1.45
CA ASP A 52 6.52 -9.57 -1.75
C ASP A 52 5.82 -8.57 -2.69
N LYS A 53 5.03 -9.08 -3.64
CA LYS A 53 4.27 -8.26 -4.59
C LYS A 53 3.20 -7.41 -3.91
N TYR A 54 2.57 -7.94 -2.85
CA TYR A 54 1.51 -7.26 -2.11
C TYR A 54 2.05 -6.48 -0.90
N LEU A 55 3.19 -6.89 -0.35
CA LEU A 55 3.83 -6.23 0.79
C LEU A 55 4.63 -4.99 0.41
N ASN A 56 5.04 -4.87 -0.84
CA ASN A 56 5.70 -3.69 -1.35
C ASN A 56 4.67 -2.83 -2.10
N PRO A 57 4.02 -1.84 -1.47
CA PRO A 57 3.23 -0.87 -2.19
C PRO A 57 4.19 -0.02 -3.00
N VAL A 58 4.58 -0.51 -4.19
CA VAL A 58 5.11 0.32 -5.26
C VAL A 58 3.92 1.15 -5.73
N LEU A 59 3.47 2.08 -4.89
CA LEU A 59 2.57 3.13 -5.31
C LEU A 59 3.28 3.75 -6.50
N PRO A 60 2.75 3.62 -7.73
CA PRO A 60 3.33 4.33 -8.83
C PRO A 60 3.24 5.79 -8.42
N LYS A 61 4.40 6.43 -8.19
CA LYS A 61 4.47 7.87 -7.94
C LYS A 61 3.67 8.51 -9.06
N LYS A 62 2.44 8.94 -8.79
CA LYS A 62 1.62 9.63 -9.79
C LYS A 62 2.44 10.86 -10.16
N LYS A 63 3.06 10.85 -11.35
CA LYS A 63 3.69 12.01 -11.95
C LYS A 63 2.56 12.98 -12.31
N GLY A 64 2.05 13.68 -11.30
CA GLY A 64 1.12 14.79 -11.48
C GLY A 64 1.81 15.95 -12.20
N LEU A 65 1.07 17.04 -12.40
CA LEU A 65 1.59 18.28 -13.01
C LEU A 65 2.95 18.72 -12.41
N TRP A 66 3.15 18.52 -11.11
CA TRP A 66 4.40 18.79 -10.40
C TRP A 66 5.57 17.89 -10.85
N GLY A 67 5.32 16.62 -11.19
CA GLY A 67 6.35 15.71 -11.71
C GLY A 67 6.85 16.12 -13.09
N ARG A 68 5.95 16.57 -13.98
CA ARG A 68 6.33 17.12 -15.30
C ARG A 68 7.00 18.49 -15.18
N TYR A 69 6.63 19.29 -14.17
CA TYR A 69 7.25 20.59 -13.90
C TYR A 69 8.70 20.42 -13.40
N LEU A 70 8.94 19.53 -12.44
CA LEU A 70 10.29 19.25 -11.93
C LEU A 70 11.23 18.72 -13.02
N GLU A 71 10.76 17.81 -13.90
CA GLU A 71 11.56 17.32 -15.04
C GLU A 71 11.88 18.43 -16.06
N ARG A 72 10.95 19.38 -16.25
CA ARG A 72 11.19 20.56 -17.09
C ARG A 72 12.18 21.53 -16.45
N LEU A 73 12.14 21.73 -15.13
CA LEU A 73 13.12 22.56 -14.42
C LEU A 73 14.53 21.94 -14.48
N GLU A 74 14.64 20.63 -14.31
CA GLU A 74 15.92 19.91 -14.38
C GLU A 74 16.54 20.01 -15.80
N LYS A 75 15.72 19.85 -16.85
CA LYS A 75 16.15 20.03 -18.25
C LYS A 75 16.50 21.48 -18.60
N ALA A 76 15.80 22.45 -18.02
CA ALA A 76 16.05 23.87 -18.26
C ALA A 76 17.28 24.41 -17.52
N THR A 77 17.69 23.78 -16.42
CA THR A 77 18.80 24.26 -15.57
C THR A 77 20.06 23.41 -15.64
N ALA A 78 20.04 22.23 -16.29
CA ALA A 78 21.20 21.36 -16.55
C ALA A 78 22.22 21.28 -15.39
N GLY A 79 21.75 21.32 -14.14
CA GLY A 79 22.60 21.30 -12.95
C GLY A 79 23.58 22.48 -12.77
N LYS A 80 23.40 23.61 -13.47
CA LYS A 80 24.26 24.79 -13.31
C LYS A 80 23.54 25.84 -12.47
N SER A 81 23.96 26.03 -11.21
CA SER A 81 23.51 27.18 -10.43
C SER A 81 23.91 28.45 -11.16
N MET A 82 22.94 29.28 -11.53
CA MET A 82 23.22 30.60 -12.06
C MET A 82 23.86 31.43 -10.94
N ASN A 83 25.17 31.68 -11.04
CA ASN A 83 25.80 32.76 -10.29
C ASN A 83 25.29 34.06 -10.90
N CYS A 84 24.52 34.82 -10.12
CA CYS A 84 24.25 36.21 -10.42
C CYS A 84 25.57 36.99 -10.28
N HIS A 85 25.91 37.78 -11.31
CA HIS A 85 27.03 38.72 -11.31
C HIS A 85 26.51 40.14 -11.12
#